data_AF-A0AAD6L0C2-F1
#
_entry.id   AF-A0AAD6L0C2-F1
#
_cell.length_a   1.000
_cell.length_b   1.000
_cell.length_c   1.000
_cell.angle_alpha   90.00
_cell.angle_beta   90.00
_cell.angle_gamma   90.00
#
_symmetry.space_group_name_H-M   'P 1'
#
loop_
_entity.id
_entity.type
_entity.pdbx_description
1 polymer ?
#
loop_
_entity_poly.entity_id
_entity_poly.type
_entity_poly.pdbx_seq_one_letter_code
_entity_poly.pdbx_strand_id
1 'polypeptide(L)'
;MGIFDGLPVPPDKAYLREELSRIDESWAAARFDSLPHVVHILTSKDREAEARVLKEQSDVVEDVVDEVVQSYHSGFNKAIQNYSQVS
;
A
#
# COMPACT_ATOMS: atom_id res chain seq x y z
N MET A 1 4.27 16.90 5.59
CA MET A 1 3.39 16.48 4.48
C MET A 1 4.01 15.23 3.93
N GLY A 2 3.38 14.08 4.15
CA GLY A 2 3.82 12.81 3.61
C GLY A 2 3.45 12.71 2.13
N ILE A 3 4.22 11.94 1.38
CA ILE A 3 4.00 11.66 -0.05
C ILE A 3 2.57 11.18 -0.40
N PHE A 4 1.85 10.61 0.57
CA PHE A 4 0.51 10.07 0.39
C PHE A 4 -0.63 11.06 0.70
N ASP A 5 -0.32 12.25 1.24
CA ASP A 5 -1.34 13.24 1.67
C ASP A 5 -2.20 13.76 0.50
N GLY A 6 -1.63 13.78 -0.71
CA GLY A 6 -2.26 14.29 -1.94
C GLY A 6 -3.04 13.26 -2.75
N LEU A 7 -3.05 11.98 -2.36
CA LEU A 7 -3.74 10.95 -3.13
C LEU A 7 -5.27 11.08 -2.96
N PRO A 8 -6.05 10.93 -4.05
CA PRO A 8 -7.51 10.89 -3.97
C PRO A 8 -7.95 9.57 -3.33
N VAL A 9 -8.02 9.55 -1.99
CA VAL A 9 -8.57 8.43 -1.22
C VAL A 9 -10.08 8.64 -1.05
N PRO A 10 -10.92 7.67 -1.46
CA PRO A 10 -12.37 7.72 -1.25
C PRO A 10 -12.74 7.92 0.23
N PRO A 11 -13.84 8.63 0.56
CA PRO A 11 -14.22 8.93 1.94
C PRO A 11 -14.46 7.68 2.80
N ASP A 12 -14.97 6.60 2.19
CA ASP A 12 -15.17 5.28 2.80
C ASP A 12 -13.86 4.53 3.09
N LYS A 13 -12.75 5.00 2.54
CA LYS A 13 -11.41 4.41 2.67
C LYS A 13 -10.42 5.33 3.38
N ALA A 14 -10.91 6.31 4.13
CA ALA A 14 -10.08 7.28 4.83
C ALA A 14 -9.06 6.62 5.79
N TYR A 15 -9.35 5.41 6.32
CA TYR A 15 -8.44 4.64 7.16
C TYR A 15 -7.12 4.28 6.45
N LEU A 16 -7.14 4.06 5.13
CA LEU A 16 -5.94 3.79 4.34
C LEU A 16 -4.94 4.94 4.40
N ARG A 17 -5.39 6.20 4.60
CA ARG A 17 -4.45 7.33 4.77
C ARG A 17 -3.61 7.16 6.04
N GLU A 18 -4.22 6.68 7.11
CA GLU A 18 -3.51 6.46 8.38
C GLU A 18 -2.52 5.30 8.24
N GLU A 19 -2.92 4.21 7.58
CA GLU A 19 -2.04 3.06 7.35
C GLU A 19 -0.87 3.41 6.42
N LEU A 20 -1.13 4.09 5.30
CA LEU A 20 -0.10 4.57 4.38
C LEU A 20 0.86 5.56 5.04
N SER A 21 0.39 6.35 6.02
CA SER A 21 1.27 7.29 6.75
C SER A 21 2.32 6.61 7.63
N ARG A 22 2.15 5.32 7.94
CA ARG A 22 3.08 4.51 8.75
C ARG A 22 4.14 3.81 7.90
N ILE A 23 4.01 3.87 6.57
CA ILE A 23 4.94 3.27 5.62
C ILE A 23 6.08 4.25 5.35
N ASP A 24 7.32 3.74 5.34
CA ASP A 24 8.49 4.55 5.03
C ASP A 24 8.47 5.06 3.57
N GLU A 25 8.99 6.27 3.34
CA GLU A 25 9.06 6.88 2.01
C GLU A 25 9.87 6.03 1.01
N SER A 26 10.72 5.11 1.48
CA SER A 26 11.44 4.14 0.64
C SER A 26 10.51 3.29 -0.23
N TRP A 27 9.27 3.06 0.20
CA TRP A 27 8.26 2.28 -0.54
C TRP A 27 7.62 3.08 -1.69
N ALA A 28 7.83 4.39 -1.74
CA ALA A 28 7.34 5.25 -2.81
C ALA A 28 8.13 5.11 -4.11
N ALA A 29 9.33 4.52 -4.03
CA ALA A 29 10.18 4.32 -5.18
C ALA A 29 9.48 3.41 -6.19
N ALA A 30 9.61 3.72 -7.48
CA ALA A 30 9.04 2.93 -8.57
C ALA A 30 9.53 1.46 -8.60
N ARG A 31 10.60 1.16 -7.86
CA ARG A 31 11.13 -0.18 -7.64
C ARG A 31 11.57 -0.28 -6.19
N PHE A 32 11.14 -1.34 -5.52
CA PHE A 32 11.64 -1.69 -4.20
C PHE A 32 13.11 -2.11 -4.30
N ASP A 33 14.00 -1.37 -3.62
CA ASP A 33 15.41 -1.73 -3.48
C ASP A 33 15.62 -2.39 -2.12
N SER A 34 15.86 -3.70 -2.12
CA SER A 34 15.98 -4.47 -0.89
C SER A 34 17.32 -4.29 -0.18
N LEU A 35 18.36 -3.81 -0.88
CA LEU A 35 19.72 -3.76 -0.33
C LEU A 35 19.85 -2.81 0.87
N PRO A 36 19.34 -1.56 0.83
CA PRO A 36 19.36 -0.67 1.99
C PRO A 36 18.68 -1.28 3.22
N HIS A 37 17.54 -1.95 3.04
CA HIS A 37 16.80 -2.60 4.11
C HIS A 37 17.58 -3.78 4.73
N VAL A 38 18.21 -4.61 3.90
CA VAL A 38 19.05 -5.72 4.37
C VAL A 38 20.27 -5.20 5.13
N VAL A 39 20.93 -4.16 4.63
CA VAL A 39 22.09 -3.55 5.31
C VAL A 39 21.67 -2.95 6.65
N HIS A 40 20.55 -2.23 6.71
CA HIS A 40 20.00 -1.68 7.95
C HIS A 40 19.72 -2.77 8.99
N ILE A 41 19.03 -3.84 8.61
CA ILE A 41 18.76 -4.97 9.51
C ILE A 41 20.05 -5.61 10.02
N LEU A 42 21.04 -5.87 9.14
CA LEU A 42 22.29 -6.53 9.54
C LEU A 42 23.14 -5.67 10.48
N THR A 43 23.08 -4.35 10.32
CA THR A 43 23.83 -3.37 11.13
C THR A 43 23.11 -2.95 12.40
N SER A 44 21.82 -3.23 12.55
CA SER A 44 21.03 -2.93 13.74
C SER A 44 21.41 -3.78 14.97
N LYS A 45 21.21 -3.19 16.15
CA LYS A 45 21.36 -3.90 17.44
C LYS A 45 20.26 -4.95 17.66
N ASP A 46 19.04 -4.69 17.16
CA ASP A 46 17.89 -5.57 17.31
C ASP A 46 17.35 -5.93 15.92
N ARG A 47 17.97 -6.95 15.32
CA ARG A 47 17.70 -7.36 13.94
C ARG A 47 16.31 -7.95 13.77
N GLU A 48 15.80 -8.65 14.80
CA GLU A 48 14.48 -9.26 14.76
C GLU A 48 13.38 -8.20 14.81
N ALA A 49 13.55 -7.15 15.63
CA ALA A 49 12.62 -6.03 15.65
C ALA A 49 12.57 -5.30 14.30
N GLU A 50 13.73 -4.96 13.72
CA GLU A 50 13.79 -4.28 12.41
C GLU A 50 13.19 -5.14 11.28
N ALA A 51 13.46 -6.45 11.29
CA ALA A 51 12.87 -7.37 10.33
C ALA A 51 11.34 -7.48 10.49
N ARG A 52 10.84 -7.43 11.74
CA ARG A 52 9.40 -7.42 12.01
C ARG A 52 8.74 -6.15 11.51
N VAL A 53 9.34 -4.98 11.73
CA VAL A 53 8.83 -3.69 11.22
C VAL A 53 8.75 -3.70 9.70
N LEU A 54 9.80 -4.18 9.02
CA LEU A 54 9.80 -4.27 7.55
C LEU A 54 8.69 -5.20 7.04
N LYS A 55 8.43 -6.31 7.75
CA LYS A 55 7.35 -7.22 7.42
C LYS A 55 5.98 -6.57 7.63
N GLU A 56 5.75 -5.90 8.75
CA GLU A 56 4.50 -5.19 9.03
C GLU A 56 4.20 -4.14 7.95
N GLN A 57 5.21 -3.41 7.49
CA GLN A 57 5.07 -2.48 6.36
C GLN A 57 4.71 -3.20 5.06
N SER A 58 5.36 -4.33 4.76
CA SER A 58 5.05 -5.13 3.57
C SER A 58 3.63 -5.66 3.58
N ASP A 59 3.15 -6.15 4.72
CA ASP A 59 1.79 -6.69 4.87
C ASP A 59 0.75 -5.57 4.62
N VAL A 60 0.97 -4.36 5.15
CA VAL A 60 0.10 -3.19 4.87
C VAL A 60 0.09 -2.82 3.39
N VAL A 61 1.25 -2.86 2.71
CA VAL A 61 1.31 -2.58 1.27
C VAL A 61 0.51 -3.61 0.48
N GLU A 62 0.61 -4.89 0.84
CA GLU A 62 -0.13 -5.98 0.19
C GLU A 62 -1.66 -5.79 0.35
N ASP A 63 -2.13 -5.51 1.57
CA ASP A 63 -3.54 -5.26 1.85
C ASP A 63 -4.11 -4.08 1.02
N VAL A 64 -3.34 -2.97 0.95
CA VAL A 64 -3.73 -1.79 0.15
C VAL A 64 -3.79 -2.15 -1.34
N VAL A 65 -2.83 -2.92 -1.86
CA VAL A 65 -2.78 -3.35 -3.26
C VAL A 65 -3.99 -4.23 -3.60
N ASP A 66 -4.28 -5.21 -2.75
CA ASP A 66 -5.44 -6.10 -2.91
C ASP A 66 -6.75 -5.31 -2.93
N GLU A 67 -6.89 -4.32 -2.05
CA GLU A 67 -8.07 -3.46 -2.00
C GLU A 67 -8.22 -2.59 -3.26
N VAL A 68 -7.12 -2.07 -3.81
CA VAL A 68 -7.12 -1.32 -5.09
C VAL A 68 -7.53 -2.23 -6.24
N VAL A 69 -6.97 -3.44 -6.31
CA VAL A 69 -7.30 -4.44 -7.33
C VAL A 69 -8.78 -4.84 -7.25
N GLN A 70 -9.29 -5.10 -6.05
CA GLN A 70 -10.70 -5.43 -5.84
C GLN A 70 -11.62 -4.26 -6.22
N SER A 71 -11.22 -3.04 -5.92
CA SER A 71 -11.97 -1.82 -6.30
C SER A 71 -12.02 -1.67 -7.82
N TYR A 72 -10.91 -1.93 -8.50
CA TYR A 72 -10.84 -1.93 -9.96
C TYR A 72 -11.76 -3.01 -10.57
N HIS A 73 -11.68 -4.26 -10.09
CA HIS A 73 -12.55 -5.33 -10.57
C HIS A 73 -14.04 -5.07 -10.31
N SER A 74 -14.39 -4.54 -9.13
CA SER A 74 -15.78 -4.20 -8.80
C SER A 74 -16.30 -3.02 -9.61
N GLY A 75 -15.48 -1.99 -9.84
CA GLY A 75 -15.80 -0.86 -10.72
C GLY A 75 -15.97 -1.29 -12.17
N PHE A 76 -15.07 -2.14 -12.68
CA PHE A 76 -15.15 -2.72 -14.02
C PHE A 76 -16.43 -3.56 -14.20
N ASN A 77 -16.73 -4.44 -13.25
CA ASN A 77 -17.95 -5.25 -13.28
C ASN A 77 -19.23 -4.40 -13.23
N LYS A 78 -19.25 -3.34 -12.40
CA LYS A 78 -20.37 -2.38 -12.38
C LYS A 78 -20.52 -1.62 -13.69
N ALA A 79 -19.42 -1.21 -14.33
CA ALA A 79 -19.46 -0.57 -15.64
C ALA A 79 -20.06 -1.52 -16.70
N ILE A 80 -19.62 -2.78 -16.74
CA ILE A 80 -20.17 -3.81 -17.66
C ILE A 80 -21.67 -4.03 -17.40
N GLN A 81 -22.08 -4.16 -16.13
CA GLN A 81 -23.49 -4.35 -15.77
C GLN A 81 -24.37 -3.18 -16.20
N ASN A 82 -23.90 -1.94 -16.01
CA ASN A 82 -24.62 -0.75 -16.45
C ASN A 82 -24.78 -0.68 -17.97
N TYR A 83 -23.76 -1.07 -18.75
CA TYR A 83 -23.88 -1.17 -20.20
C TYR A 83 -24.82 -2.30 -20.64
N SER A 84 -24.90 -3.41 -19.89
CA SER A 84 -25.84 -4.51 -20.19
C SER A 84 -27.31 -4.19 -19.86
N GLN A 85 -27.58 -3.22 -18.99
CA GLN A 85 -28.95 -2.79 -18.62
C GLN A 85 -29.50 -1.65 -19.46
N VAL A 86 -28.66 -1.02 -20.31
CA VAL A 86 -29.08 0.02 -21.27
C VAL A 86 -29.42 -0.60 -22.64
N SER A 87 -29.48 -1.94 -22.74
CA SER A 87 -29.95 -2.65 -23.95
C SER A 87 -31.42 -3.01 -23.89
#